data_AF-A0A820L4C3-F1
#
_entry.id   AF-A0A820L4C3-F1
#
_cell.length_a   1.000
_cell.length_b   1.000
_cell.length_c   1.000
_cell.angle_alpha   90.00
_cell.angle_beta   90.00
_cell.angle_gamma   90.00
#
_symmetry.space_group_name_H-M   'P 1'
#
loop_
_entity.id
_entity.type
_entity.pdbx_description
1 polymer ?
#
loop_
_entity_poly.entity_id
_entity_poly.type
_entity_poly.pdbx_seq_one_letter_code
_entity_poly.pdbx_strand_id
1 'polypeptide(L)' 'MDEEYDVILLGTGLKECVLAGLLGVAGKKILHMDRNKYYGGESASMTPLEDLYAKFNLPPP' A
#
# COMPACT_ATOMS: atom_id res chain seq x y z
N MET A 1 -6.43 -11.79 -13.21
CA MET A 1 -6.75 -10.37 -12.96
C MET A 1 -7.90 -10.05 -13.89
N ASP A 2 -8.94 -9.40 -13.38
CA ASP A 2 -10.08 -9.08 -14.23
C ASP A 2 -9.69 -7.94 -15.18
N GLU A 3 -10.36 -7.84 -16.31
CA GLU A 3 -10.04 -6.78 -17.30
C GLU A 3 -10.62 -5.41 -16.90
N GLU A 4 -11.70 -5.40 -16.11
CA GLU A 4 -12.42 -4.18 -15.73
C GLU A 4 -12.63 -4.06 -14.21
N TYR A 5 -12.42 -2.85 -13.71
CA TYR A 5 -12.63 -2.40 -12.33
C TYR A 5 -13.27 -1.01 -12.37
N ASP A 6 -14.12 -0.70 -11.38
CA ASP A 6 -14.71 0.64 -11.24
C ASP A 6 -13.65 1.68 -10.84
N VAL A 7 -12.68 1.27 -10.01
CA VAL A 7 -11.61 2.13 -9.49
C VAL A 7 -10.30 1.36 -9.39
N ILE A 8 -9.20 1.99 -9.81
CA ILE A 8 -7.84 1.49 -9.60
C ILE A 8 -7.11 2.45 -8.64
N LEU A 9 -6.62 1.91 -7.53
CA LEU A 9 -5.83 2.63 -6.52
C LEU A 9 -4.37 2.16 -6.58
N LEU A 10 -3.48 3.13 -6.77
CA LEU A 10 -2.04 2.92 -6.87
C LEU A 10 -1.34 3.45 -5.62
N GLY A 11 -0.84 2.53 -4.80
CA GLY A 11 -0.29 2.79 -3.48
C GLY A 11 -1.24 2.29 -2.39
N THR A 12 -0.65 1.90 -1.27
CA THR A 12 -1.37 1.37 -0.09
C THR A 12 -1.12 2.22 1.16
N GLY A 13 -0.92 3.53 0.97
CA GLY A 13 -0.82 4.48 2.08
C GLY A 13 -2.14 4.63 2.83
N LEU A 14 -2.10 5.42 3.91
CA LEU A 14 -3.29 5.65 4.74
C LEU A 14 -4.47 6.21 3.93
N LYS A 15 -4.20 7.17 3.04
CA LYS A 15 -5.24 7.82 2.24
C LYS A 15 -5.91 6.84 1.26
N GLU A 16 -5.09 6.07 0.55
CA GLU A 16 -5.54 5.08 -0.43
C GLU A 16 -6.33 3.96 0.25
N CYS A 17 -5.85 3.47 1.41
CA CYS A 17 -6.55 2.45 2.20
C CYS A 17 -7.93 2.92 2.70
N VAL A 18 -8.03 4.15 3.21
CA VAL A 18 -9.32 4.70 3.67
C VAL A 18 -10.29 4.85 2.50
N LEU A 19 -9.82 5.37 1.36
CA LEU A 19 -10.64 5.49 0.14
C LEU A 19 -11.09 4.11 -0.37
N ALA A 20 -10.19 3.12 -0.39
CA ALA A 20 -10.53 1.74 -0.77
C ALA A 20 -11.65 1.16 0.10
N GLY A 21 -11.57 1.37 1.42
CA GLY A 21 -12.60 0.93 2.36
C GLY A 21 -13.96 1.58 2.10
N LEU A 22 -13.99 2.91 1.94
CA LEU A 22 -15.23 3.64 1.67
C LEU A 22 -15.87 3.24 0.34
N LEU A 23 -15.07 3.12 -0.72
CA LEU A 23 -15.54 2.69 -2.04
C LEU A 23 -16.02 1.24 -2.04
N GLY A 24 -15.38 0.37 -1.26
CA GLY A 24 -15.80 -1.02 -1.07
C GLY A 24 -17.16 -1.11 -0.36
N VAL A 25 -17.37 -0.30 0.68
CA VAL A 25 -18.68 -0.16 1.35
C VAL A 25 -19.74 0.39 0.39
N ALA A 26 -19.36 1.26 -0.55
CA ALA A 26 -20.24 1.75 -1.61
C ALA A 26 -20.47 0.76 -2.76
N GLY A 27 -19.95 -0.47 -2.67
CA GLY A 27 -20.19 -1.55 -3.64
C GLY A 27 -19.35 -1.46 -4.91
N LYS A 28 -18.25 -0.69 -4.92
CA LYS A 28 -17.36 -0.58 -6.08
C LYS A 28 -16.40 -1.75 -6.18
N LYS A 29 -16.18 -2.23 -7.40
CA LYS A 29 -15.15 -3.23 -7.71
C LYS A 29 -13.80 -2.53 -7.84
N ILE A 30 -12.90 -2.76 -6.90
CA ILE A 30 -11.65 -1.99 -6.78
C ILE A 30 -10.44 -2.88 -7.02
N LEU A 31 -9.48 -2.37 -7.78
CA LEU A 31 -8.12 -2.90 -7.82
C LEU A 31 -7.21 -2.01 -6.99
N HIS A 32 -6.73 -2.51 -5.86
CA HIS A 32 -5.85 -1.78 -4.94
C HIS A 32 -4.48 -2.46 -4.91
N MET A 33 -3.44 -1.76 -5.36
CA MET A 33 -2.10 -2.34 -5.54
C MET A 33 -1.00 -1.36 -5.19
N ASP A 34 0.17 -1.88 -4.85
CA ASP A 34 1.37 -1.10 -4.56
C ASP A 34 2.55 -1.63 -5.38
N ARG A 35 3.48 -0.75 -5.75
CA ARG A 35 4.76 -1.13 -6.34
C ARG A 35 5.73 -1.71 -5.31
N ASN A 36 5.55 -1.33 -4.05
CA ASN A 36 6.36 -1.80 -2.94
C ASN A 36 5.98 -3.24 -2.58
N LYS A 37 6.93 -4.00 -2.04
CA LYS A 37 6.68 -5.34 -1.50
C LYS A 37 6.02 -5.32 -0.11
N TYR A 38 5.60 -4.15 0.36
CA TYR A 38 5.05 -3.90 1.69
C TYR A 38 3.88 -2.90 1.61
N TYR A 39 3.03 -2.92 2.63
CA TYR A 39 1.91 -1.98 2.77
C TYR A 39 2.33 -0.66 3.39
N GLY A 40 1.59 0.41 3.10
CA GLY A 40 1.68 1.68 3.82
C GLY A 40 2.49 2.78 3.13
N GLY A 41 3.23 2.48 2.06
CA GLY A 41 4.02 3.47 1.31
C GLY A 41 4.92 4.33 2.22
N GLU A 42 4.74 5.65 2.17
CA GLU A 42 5.47 6.60 3.06
C GLU A 42 5.07 6.47 4.54
N SER A 43 3.87 5.96 4.81
CA SER A 43 3.37 5.70 6.17
C SER A 43 3.64 4.26 6.67
N ALA A 44 4.46 3.49 5.95
CA ALA A 44 4.78 2.11 6.32
C ALA A 44 5.63 2.07 7.60
N SER A 45 5.19 1.26 8.58
CA SER A 45 6.04 0.84 9.69
C SER A 45 6.89 -0.34 9.23
N MET A 46 8.20 -0.27 9.43
CA MET A 46 9.14 -1.31 9.00
C MET A 46 9.61 -2.15 10.17
N THR A 47 9.57 -3.46 9.98
CA THR A 47 10.02 -4.46 10.94
C THR A 47 10.49 -5.70 10.17
N PRO A 48 11.62 -6.32 10.53
CA PRO A 48 12.50 -5.99 11.66
C PRO A 48 13.36 -4.73 11.41
N LEU A 49 14.20 -4.35 12.38
CA LEU A 49 14.94 -3.08 12.34
C LEU A 49 15.86 -2.97 11.12
N GLU A 50 16.41 -4.10 10.67
CA GLU A 50 17.28 -4.22 9.50
C GLU A 50 16.61 -3.72 8.22
N ASP A 51 15.30 -3.95 8.06
CA ASP A 51 14.54 -3.50 6.90
C ASP A 51 14.41 -1.97 6.86
N LEU A 52 14.29 -1.33 8.02
CA LEU A 52 14.30 0.13 8.15
C LEU A 52 15.66 0.70 7.72
N TYR A 53 16.75 0.10 8.20
CA TYR A 53 18.11 0.52 7.83
C TYR A 53 18.37 0.34 6.34
N ALA A 54 17.95 -0.78 5.76
CA ALA A 54 18.04 -1.04 4.33
C ALA A 54 17.27 0.02 3.50
N LYS A 55 16.07 0.43 3.93
CA LYS A 55 15.29 1.49 3.26
C LYS A 55 16.03 2.82 3.18
N PHE A 56 16.83 3.16 4.19
CA PHE A 56 17.61 4.39 4.22
C PHE A 56 19.07 4.21 3.79
N ASN A 57 19.44 3.04 3.25
CA ASN A 57 20.80 2.69 2.84
C ASN A 57 21.83 2.86 3.97
N LEU A 58 21.46 2.49 5.19
CA LEU A 58 22.31 2.53 6.38
C LEU A 58 22.93 1.16 6.66
N PRO A 59 24.11 1.09 7.33
CA PRO A 59 24.69 -0.18 7.76
C PRO A 59 23.79 -0.89 8.77
N PRO A 60 23.75 -2.23 8.82
CA PRO A 60 22.87 -2.94 9.75
C PRO A 60 23.12 -2.54 11.22
N PRO A 61 22.06 -2.52 12.04
CA PRO A 61 22.13 -2.20 13.46
C PRO A 61 22.95 -3.21 14.28
#